data_AF-A0A7S3EID5-F1
#
_entry.id   AF-A0A7S3EID5-F1
#
_cell.length_a   1.000
_cell.length_b   1.000
_cell.length_c   1.000
_cell.angle_alpha   90.00
_cell.angle_beta   90.00
_cell.angle_gamma   90.00
#
_symmetry.space_group_name_H-M   'P 1'
#
loop_
_entity.id
_entity.type
_entity.pdbx_description
1 polymer ?
#
loop_
_entity_poly.entity_id
_entity_poly.type
_entity_poly.pdbx_seq_one_letter_code
_entity_poly.pdbx_strand_id
1 'polypeptide(L)'
;MANSALEELRLMRRKHPNIDEVGLVHLPAEQNFLLEHEKLGIGVHLVKAIFLEARALLKKPTNDDEAENASFAALVLNPDYFPAWTIRKDLVRNGFISESRELFVNAVILCRSSKEFEPWAHRRFLLRRIECTTKTREVEVGLCSKAAAARGSNYYAWTHRIIIANSMSTDELLAENETVLQFLTLHVKDSSAWHYRRYLLQRLGRLKEDRFAEDIANRYGESQSTEAHFKAIVQYQALMRTD
;
A
#
# COMPACT_ATOMS: atom_id res chain seq x y z
N MET A 1 36.98 11.42 0.83
CA MET A 1 36.21 10.68 1.84
C MET A 1 35.16 9.89 1.07
N ALA A 2 35.08 8.57 1.26
CA ALA A 2 34.00 7.81 0.65
C ALA A 2 32.67 8.38 1.16
N ASN A 3 31.73 8.65 0.25
CA ASN A 3 30.38 9.06 0.65
C ASN A 3 29.78 7.93 1.49
N SER A 4 29.04 8.26 2.55
CA SER A 4 28.35 7.22 3.33
C SER A 4 27.35 6.49 2.43
N ALA A 5 27.00 5.24 2.78
CA ALA A 5 26.00 4.49 2.03
C ALA A 5 24.63 5.22 1.98
N LEU A 6 24.32 6.03 3.01
CA LEU A 6 23.14 6.89 3.01
C LEU A 6 23.22 8.00 1.95
N GLU A 7 24.39 8.64 1.79
CA GLU A 7 24.58 9.67 0.76
C GLU A 7 24.63 9.05 -0.64
N GLU A 8 25.22 7.86 -0.80
CA GLU A 8 25.14 7.12 -2.07
C GLU A 8 23.69 6.80 -2.45
N LEU A 9 22.86 6.36 -1.50
CA LEU A 9 21.42 6.14 -1.72
C LEU A 9 20.72 7.43 -2.16
N ARG A 10 21.06 8.57 -1.56
CA ARG A 10 20.53 9.89 -1.96
C ARG A 10 20.89 10.23 -3.40
N LEU A 11 22.16 10.04 -3.76
CA LEU A 11 22.66 10.31 -5.11
C LEU A 11 22.00 9.39 -6.15
N MET A 12 21.79 8.12 -5.81
CA MET A 12 21.07 7.16 -6.67
C MET A 12 19.64 7.63 -6.95
N ARG A 13 18.88 8.03 -5.92
CA ARG A 13 17.52 8.57 -6.09
C ARG A 13 17.49 9.83 -6.95
N ARG A 14 18.46 10.72 -6.77
CA ARG A 14 18.55 11.97 -7.55
C ARG A 14 18.86 11.70 -9.02
N LYS A 15 19.74 10.73 -9.30
CA LYS A 15 20.10 10.32 -10.66
C LYS A 15 18.98 9.53 -11.35
N HIS A 16 18.17 8.81 -10.58
CA HIS A 16 17.11 7.94 -11.07
C HIS A 16 15.77 8.29 -10.40
N PRO A 17 15.13 9.41 -10.80
CA PRO A 17 13.94 9.93 -10.11
C PRO A 17 12.69 9.05 -10.26
N ASN A 18 12.69 8.12 -11.21
CA ASN A 18 11.57 7.23 -11.52
C ASN A 18 11.58 5.91 -10.75
N ILE A 19 12.49 5.72 -9.79
CA ILE A 19 12.54 4.47 -9.00
C ILE A 19 11.17 4.23 -8.36
N ASP A 20 10.49 3.17 -8.78
CA ASP A 20 9.11 2.85 -8.39
C ASP A 20 9.03 1.74 -7.35
N GLU A 21 10.15 1.07 -7.07
CA GLU A 21 10.25 -0.02 -6.13
C GLU A 21 11.65 -0.10 -5.54
N VAL A 22 11.71 -0.42 -4.24
CA VAL A 22 12.96 -0.68 -3.54
C VAL A 22 12.93 -2.07 -2.93
N GLY A 23 14.03 -2.80 -3.08
CA GLY A 23 14.24 -4.17 -2.62
C GLY A 23 15.41 -4.27 -1.66
N LEU A 24 15.40 -5.27 -0.77
CA LEU A 24 16.60 -5.71 -0.07
C LEU A 24 17.15 -6.93 -0.80
N VAL A 25 18.43 -6.89 -1.17
CA VAL A 25 19.06 -7.91 -2.01
C VAL A 25 20.39 -8.38 -1.39
N HIS A 26 20.69 -9.67 -1.56
CA HIS A 26 22.02 -10.19 -1.24
C HIS A 26 22.98 -9.84 -2.37
N LEU A 27 23.91 -8.93 -2.10
CA LEU A 27 24.93 -8.48 -3.05
C LEU A 27 26.33 -8.88 -2.56
N PRO A 28 27.30 -8.98 -3.48
CA PRO A 28 28.72 -9.04 -3.11
C PRO A 28 29.12 -7.86 -2.22
N ALA A 29 30.13 -8.05 -1.37
CA ALA A 29 30.54 -7.03 -0.38
C ALA A 29 31.00 -5.71 -1.02
N GLU A 30 31.47 -5.78 -2.27
CA GLU A 30 31.96 -4.65 -3.06
C GLU A 30 30.82 -3.86 -3.73
N GLN A 31 29.60 -4.39 -3.73
CA GLN A 31 28.45 -3.78 -4.41
C GLN A 31 27.37 -3.34 -3.42
N ASN A 32 27.15 -2.03 -3.33
CA ASN A 32 26.19 -1.45 -2.40
C ASN A 32 24.74 -1.48 -2.92
N PHE A 33 24.55 -1.19 -4.20
CA PHE A 33 23.23 -1.07 -4.83
C PHE A 33 23.18 -1.82 -6.17
N LEU A 34 21.99 -2.26 -6.53
CA LEU A 34 21.65 -2.80 -7.84
C LEU A 34 20.49 -1.98 -8.41
N LEU A 35 20.56 -1.56 -9.67
CA LEU A 35 19.45 -0.86 -10.32
C LEU A 35 19.15 -1.54 -11.65
N GLU A 36 17.94 -2.07 -11.77
CA GLU A 36 17.44 -2.69 -13.00
C GLU A 36 15.99 -2.25 -13.23
N HIS A 37 15.66 -1.77 -14.43
CA HIS A 37 14.28 -1.43 -14.80
C HIS A 37 13.54 -0.55 -13.77
N GLU A 38 14.19 0.50 -13.25
CA GLU A 38 13.64 1.40 -12.21
C GLU A 38 13.43 0.74 -10.83
N LYS A 39 13.89 -0.50 -10.64
CA LYS A 39 13.89 -1.23 -9.37
C LYS A 39 15.24 -1.09 -8.68
N LEU A 40 15.25 -0.51 -7.49
CA LEU A 40 16.49 -0.33 -6.72
C LEU A 40 16.64 -1.45 -5.67
N GLY A 41 17.65 -2.28 -5.81
CA GLY A 41 18.12 -3.20 -4.76
C GLY A 41 19.13 -2.52 -3.83
N ILE A 42 18.88 -2.57 -2.53
CA ILE A 42 19.82 -2.19 -1.47
C ILE A 42 20.46 -3.46 -0.90
N GLY A 43 21.79 -3.50 -0.87
CA GLY A 43 22.54 -4.60 -0.25
C GLY A 43 22.15 -4.80 1.21
N VAL A 44 21.79 -6.03 1.59
CA VAL A 44 21.37 -6.34 2.97
C VAL A 44 22.42 -5.99 4.03
N HIS A 45 23.71 -5.99 3.66
CA HIS A 45 24.83 -5.60 4.52
C HIS A 45 24.78 -4.11 4.91
N LEU A 46 24.09 -3.28 4.13
CA LEU A 46 23.98 -1.84 4.38
C LEU A 46 22.81 -1.46 5.29
N VAL A 47 21.83 -2.35 5.48
CA VAL A 47 20.58 -2.04 6.19
C VAL A 47 20.84 -1.43 7.56
N LYS A 48 21.72 -2.07 8.35
CA LYS A 48 22.05 -1.59 9.70
C LYS A 48 22.77 -0.25 9.65
N ALA A 49 23.72 -0.08 8.74
CA ALA A 49 24.52 1.14 8.64
C ALA A 49 23.65 2.34 8.23
N ILE A 50 22.92 2.21 7.11
CA ILE A 50 22.04 3.26 6.60
C ILE A 50 20.95 3.61 7.61
N PHE A 51 20.30 2.62 8.24
CA PHE A 51 19.23 2.89 9.19
C PHE A 51 19.73 3.62 10.44
N LEU A 52 20.89 3.24 10.99
CA LEU A 52 21.44 3.90 12.18
C LEU A 52 21.89 5.33 11.89
N GLU A 53 22.52 5.56 10.74
CA GLU A 53 22.92 6.89 10.29
C GLU A 53 21.69 7.78 10.08
N ALA A 54 20.71 7.30 9.31
CA ALA A 54 19.46 8.01 9.08
C ALA A 54 18.73 8.34 10.39
N ARG A 55 18.64 7.37 11.31
CA ARG A 55 18.04 7.57 12.62
C ARG A 55 18.77 8.62 13.46
N ALA A 56 20.10 8.69 13.38
CA ALA A 56 20.88 9.70 14.09
C ALA A 56 20.60 11.10 13.53
N LEU A 57 20.59 11.26 12.20
CA LEU A 57 20.27 12.53 11.54
C LEU A 57 18.85 13.01 11.86
N LEU A 58 17.86 12.11 11.87
CA LEU A 58 16.47 12.47 12.17
C LEU A 58 16.24 12.99 13.60
N LYS A 59 17.15 12.74 14.54
CA LYS A 59 17.04 13.34 15.89
C LYS A 59 17.35 14.82 15.89
N LYS A 60 18.24 15.27 15.00
CA LYS A 60 18.73 16.65 14.89
C LYS A 60 19.08 16.95 13.43
N PRO A 61 18.08 17.04 12.54
CA PRO A 61 18.35 17.35 11.13
C PRO A 61 18.96 18.75 11.02
N THR A 62 19.99 18.90 10.21
CA THR A 62 20.66 20.18 9.98
C THR A 62 19.87 21.08 9.01
N ASN A 63 19.10 20.47 8.10
CA ASN A 63 18.24 21.15 7.13
C ASN A 63 17.16 20.19 6.60
N ASP A 64 16.19 20.74 5.86
CA ASP A 64 15.04 19.99 5.33
C ASP A 64 15.43 18.92 4.28
N ASP A 65 16.51 19.12 3.50
CA ASP A 65 16.96 18.13 2.52
C ASP A 65 17.58 16.90 3.22
N GLU A 66 18.37 17.13 4.27
CA GLU A 66 18.88 16.06 5.12
C GLU A 66 17.75 15.30 5.82
N ALA A 67 16.75 16.02 6.34
CA ALA A 67 15.55 15.44 6.93
C ALA A 67 14.75 14.59 5.92
N GLU A 68 14.58 15.07 4.68
CA GLU A 68 13.92 14.33 3.59
C GLU A 68 14.67 13.04 3.28
N ASN A 69 15.99 13.12 3.09
CA ASN A 69 16.78 11.97 2.71
C ASN A 69 16.85 10.92 3.82
N ALA A 70 17.13 11.34 5.05
CA ALA A 70 17.21 10.45 6.19
C ALA A 70 15.84 9.81 6.49
N SER A 71 14.74 10.55 6.36
CA SER A 71 13.40 10.00 6.59
C SER A 71 13.02 8.99 5.52
N PHE A 72 13.35 9.24 4.24
CA PHE A 72 13.16 8.26 3.18
C PHE A 72 13.93 6.97 3.46
N ALA A 73 15.24 7.08 3.74
CA ALA A 73 16.09 5.92 3.97
C ALA A 73 15.63 5.11 5.19
N ALA A 74 15.22 5.78 6.27
CA ALA A 74 14.68 5.13 7.45
C ALA A 74 13.41 4.32 7.12
N LEU A 75 12.48 4.89 6.35
CA LEU A 75 11.20 4.26 6.03
C LEU A 75 11.29 3.13 5.02
N VAL A 76 12.18 3.22 4.04
CA VAL A 76 12.43 2.12 3.10
C VAL A 76 12.98 0.88 3.81
N LEU A 77 13.79 1.08 4.85
CA LEU A 77 14.41 0.01 5.63
C LEU A 77 13.53 -0.47 6.80
N ASN A 78 12.78 0.45 7.42
CA ASN A 78 11.87 0.19 8.52
C ASN A 78 10.64 1.11 8.42
N PRO A 79 9.59 0.67 7.73
CA PRO A 79 8.42 1.51 7.47
C PRO A 79 7.55 1.75 8.71
N ASP A 80 7.75 1.03 9.82
CA ASP A 80 7.10 1.30 11.11
C ASP A 80 7.84 2.36 11.94
N TYR A 81 8.94 2.95 11.43
CA TYR A 81 9.68 3.99 12.15
C TYR A 81 8.91 5.32 12.18
N PHE A 82 7.99 5.43 13.14
CA PHE A 82 7.08 6.57 13.34
C PHE A 82 7.72 7.97 13.29
N PRO A 83 8.91 8.22 13.88
CA PRO A 83 9.52 9.55 13.82
C PRO A 83 9.77 10.05 12.40
N ALA A 84 10.11 9.16 11.46
CA ALA A 84 10.31 9.54 10.06
C ALA A 84 9.00 9.99 9.40
N TRP A 85 7.87 9.32 9.67
CA TRP A 85 6.56 9.76 9.16
C TRP A 85 6.16 11.14 9.67
N THR A 86 6.43 11.43 10.94
CA THR A 86 6.17 12.76 11.53
C THR A 86 6.99 13.84 10.82
N ILE A 87 8.29 13.61 10.63
CA ILE A 87 9.16 14.54 9.90
C ILE A 87 8.66 14.77 8.48
N ARG A 88 8.28 13.71 7.76
CA ARG A 88 7.73 13.86 6.40
C ARG A 88 6.42 14.63 6.36
N LYS A 89 5.53 14.45 7.34
CA LYS A 89 4.31 15.28 7.46
C LYS A 89 4.65 16.76 7.64
N ASP A 90 5.67 17.08 8.41
CA ASP A 90 6.11 18.46 8.63
C ASP A 90 6.74 19.05 7.36
N LEU A 91 7.55 18.28 6.64
CA LEU A 91 8.11 18.66 5.33
C LEU A 91 7.04 18.84 4.23
N VAL A 92 5.91 18.15 4.33
CA VAL A 92 4.76 18.42 3.44
C VAL A 92 4.02 19.68 3.88
N ARG A 93 3.81 19.87 5.19
CA ARG A 93 3.10 21.04 5.73
C ARG A 93 3.82 22.35 5.46
N ASN A 94 5.15 22.35 5.52
CA ASN A 94 5.96 23.54 5.26
C ASN A 94 6.20 23.79 3.75
N GLY A 95 5.71 22.91 2.87
CA GLY A 95 5.83 23.03 1.42
C GLY A 95 7.18 22.61 0.84
N PHE A 96 8.09 22.04 1.64
CA PHE A 96 9.38 21.54 1.15
C PHE A 96 9.21 20.32 0.23
N ILE A 97 8.24 19.45 0.53
CA ILE A 97 7.83 18.31 -0.31
C ILE A 97 6.41 18.54 -0.81
N SER A 98 6.21 18.45 -2.13
CA SER A 98 4.86 18.48 -2.71
C SER A 98 4.10 17.17 -2.44
N GLU A 99 2.78 17.26 -2.26
CA GLU A 99 1.91 16.10 -2.02
C GLU A 99 2.03 15.04 -3.14
N SER A 100 2.13 15.46 -4.41
CA SER A 100 2.30 14.54 -5.55
C SER A 100 3.62 13.77 -5.49
N ARG A 101 4.72 14.44 -5.14
CA ARG A 101 6.03 13.79 -4.96
C ARG A 101 5.99 12.83 -3.78
N GLU A 102 5.31 13.23 -2.70
CA GLU A 102 5.20 12.41 -1.50
C GLU A 102 4.30 11.18 -1.71
N LEU A 103 3.24 11.28 -2.51
CA LEU A 103 2.42 10.14 -2.90
C LEU A 103 3.21 9.09 -3.70
N PHE A 104 4.14 9.53 -4.54
CA PHE A 104 5.06 8.65 -5.27
C PHE A 104 6.02 7.94 -4.29
N VAL A 105 6.69 8.69 -3.42
CA VAL A 105 7.59 8.10 -2.40
C VAL A 105 6.85 7.12 -1.49
N ASN A 106 5.64 7.48 -1.04
CA ASN A 106 4.81 6.62 -0.21
C ASN A 106 4.42 5.31 -0.94
N ALA A 107 4.21 5.35 -2.26
CA ALA A 107 3.94 4.15 -3.06
C ALA A 107 5.16 3.21 -3.08
N VAL A 108 6.37 3.76 -3.24
CA VAL A 108 7.63 2.99 -3.17
C VAL A 108 7.77 2.27 -1.83
N ILE A 109 7.46 2.96 -0.72
CA ILE A 109 7.50 2.37 0.62
C ILE A 109 6.45 1.24 0.73
N LEU A 110 5.21 1.51 0.28
CA LEU A 110 4.09 0.56 0.30
C LEU A 110 4.36 -0.75 -0.44
N CYS A 111 5.19 -0.76 -1.48
CA CYS A 111 5.57 -1.99 -2.19
C CYS A 111 6.17 -3.05 -1.25
N ARG A 112 6.90 -2.64 -0.20
CA ARG A 112 7.47 -3.55 0.80
C ARG A 112 6.60 -3.70 2.05
N SER A 113 5.85 -2.64 2.38
CA SER A 113 5.20 -2.44 3.67
C SER A 113 3.66 -2.53 3.61
N SER A 114 3.12 -3.25 2.63
CA SER A 114 1.68 -3.19 2.30
C SER A 114 0.75 -3.64 3.43
N LYS A 115 1.26 -4.32 4.47
CA LYS A 115 0.51 -4.74 5.67
C LYS A 115 0.79 -3.89 6.92
N GLU A 116 1.56 -2.82 6.79
CA GLU A 116 1.86 -1.93 7.91
C GLU A 116 0.89 -0.75 7.91
N PHE A 117 0.48 -0.31 9.09
CA PHE A 117 -0.55 0.73 9.22
C PHE A 117 -0.06 2.10 8.78
N GLU A 118 1.16 2.47 9.17
CA GLU A 118 1.70 3.83 9.01
C GLU A 118 1.78 4.31 7.55
N PRO A 119 2.28 3.50 6.58
CA PRO A 119 2.27 3.89 5.17
C PRO A 119 0.87 4.27 4.65
N TRP A 120 -0.17 3.50 4.99
CA TRP A 120 -1.54 3.80 4.61
C TRP A 120 -2.10 5.01 5.34
N ALA A 121 -1.78 5.18 6.63
CA ALA A 121 -2.18 6.34 7.41
C ALA A 121 -1.58 7.63 6.82
N HIS A 122 -0.30 7.59 6.45
CA HIS A 122 0.37 8.70 5.77
C HIS A 122 -0.23 8.98 4.40
N ARG A 123 -0.52 7.93 3.62
CA ARG A 123 -1.17 8.09 2.31
C ARG A 123 -2.52 8.82 2.43
N ARG A 124 -3.35 8.43 3.41
CA ARG A 124 -4.62 9.11 3.69
C ARG A 124 -4.45 10.56 4.13
N PHE A 125 -3.38 10.87 4.87
CA PHE A 125 -3.03 12.26 5.20
C PHE A 125 -2.75 13.09 3.94
N LEU A 126 -2.05 12.54 2.95
CA LEU A 126 -1.77 13.20 1.67
C LEU A 126 -3.02 13.38 0.82
N LEU A 127 -3.84 12.34 0.69
CA LEU A 127 -5.06 12.39 -0.12
C LEU A 127 -6.08 13.44 0.35
N ARG A 128 -6.11 13.76 1.65
CA ARG A 128 -6.94 14.85 2.19
C ARG A 128 -6.50 16.24 1.74
N ARG A 129 -5.32 16.36 1.15
CA ARG A 129 -4.68 17.63 0.76
C ARG A 129 -4.63 17.84 -0.74
N ILE A 130 -5.06 16.85 -1.52
CA ILE A 130 -5.12 16.95 -2.98
C ILE A 130 -6.55 16.77 -3.48
N GLU A 131 -6.83 17.29 -4.67
CA GLU A 131 -8.11 17.06 -5.31
C GLU A 131 -8.26 15.60 -5.74
N CYS A 132 -9.39 14.99 -5.37
CA CYS A 132 -9.71 13.62 -5.72
C CYS A 132 -10.32 13.56 -7.13
N THR A 133 -9.45 13.55 -8.14
CA THR A 133 -9.86 13.39 -9.56
C THR A 133 -10.12 11.92 -9.91
N THR A 134 -10.72 11.65 -11.07
CA THR A 134 -10.82 10.28 -11.61
C THR A 134 -9.45 9.60 -11.73
N LYS A 135 -8.45 10.32 -12.25
CA LYS A 135 -7.07 9.82 -12.36
C LYS A 135 -6.47 9.51 -10.98
N THR A 136 -6.72 10.34 -9.98
CA THR A 136 -6.30 10.07 -8.60
C THR A 136 -6.90 8.75 -8.12
N ARG A 137 -8.21 8.54 -8.32
CA ARG A 137 -8.92 7.32 -7.89
C ARG A 137 -8.41 6.06 -8.60
N GLU A 138 -8.16 6.13 -9.90
CA GLU A 138 -7.59 5.03 -10.69
C GLU A 138 -6.21 4.60 -10.16
N VAL A 139 -5.34 5.56 -9.86
CA VAL A 139 -4.02 5.30 -9.27
C VAL A 139 -4.15 4.62 -7.91
N GLU A 140 -5.05 5.11 -7.05
CA GLU A 140 -5.27 4.53 -5.72
C GLU A 140 -5.84 3.11 -5.79
N VAL A 141 -6.81 2.86 -6.68
CA VAL A 141 -7.39 1.53 -6.91
C VAL A 141 -6.32 0.56 -7.44
N GLY A 142 -5.48 1.00 -8.37
CA GLY A 142 -4.36 0.21 -8.88
C GLY A 142 -3.35 -0.15 -7.78
N LEU A 143 -3.02 0.80 -6.92
CA LEU A 143 -2.13 0.57 -5.77
C LEU A 143 -2.74 -0.42 -4.78
N CYS A 144 -4.02 -0.28 -4.42
CA CYS A 144 -4.73 -1.23 -3.56
C CYS A 144 -4.74 -2.63 -4.16
N SER A 145 -4.96 -2.74 -5.47
CA SER A 145 -5.00 -4.03 -6.17
C SER A 145 -3.63 -4.73 -6.15
N LYS A 146 -2.54 -4.00 -6.41
CA LYS A 146 -1.17 -4.53 -6.25
C LYS A 146 -0.91 -5.00 -4.82
N ALA A 147 -1.30 -4.19 -3.82
CA ALA A 147 -1.09 -4.50 -2.41
C ALA A 147 -1.90 -5.71 -1.93
N ALA A 148 -3.12 -5.90 -2.43
CA ALA A 148 -3.98 -7.05 -2.13
C ALA A 148 -3.50 -8.33 -2.83
N ALA A 149 -3.04 -8.23 -4.08
CA ALA A 149 -2.49 -9.37 -4.82
C ALA A 149 -1.16 -9.87 -4.22
N ALA A 150 -0.29 -8.96 -3.77
CA ALA A 150 1.00 -9.32 -3.19
C ALA A 150 0.87 -10.07 -1.86
N ARG A 151 -0.17 -9.77 -1.06
CA ARG A 151 -0.40 -10.40 0.24
C ARG A 151 -1.90 -10.55 0.48
N GLY A 152 -2.37 -11.80 0.57
CA GLY A 152 -3.79 -12.09 0.80
C GLY A 152 -4.34 -11.47 2.10
N SER A 153 -5.62 -11.11 2.08
CA SER A 153 -6.35 -10.48 3.19
C SER A 153 -5.70 -9.19 3.68
N ASN A 154 -5.33 -8.31 2.74
CA ASN A 154 -4.76 -7.01 3.05
C ASN A 154 -5.84 -6.01 3.51
N TYR A 155 -6.18 -6.07 4.79
CA TYR A 155 -7.18 -5.21 5.42
C TYR A 155 -6.95 -3.72 5.16
N TYR A 156 -5.70 -3.24 5.21
CA TYR A 156 -5.39 -1.83 5.01
C TYR A 156 -5.62 -1.36 3.57
N ALA A 157 -5.29 -2.19 2.58
CA ALA A 157 -5.57 -1.89 1.17
C ALA A 157 -7.07 -1.79 0.92
N TRP A 158 -7.86 -2.75 1.42
CA TRP A 158 -9.31 -2.78 1.22
C TRP A 158 -10.04 -1.66 1.97
N THR A 159 -9.62 -1.34 3.20
CA THR A 159 -10.17 -0.19 3.93
C THR A 159 -9.79 1.16 3.32
N HIS A 160 -8.60 1.27 2.72
CA HIS A 160 -8.25 2.44 1.92
C HIS A 160 -9.17 2.57 0.70
N ARG A 161 -9.49 1.45 0.04
CA ARG A 161 -10.40 1.39 -1.11
C ARG A 161 -11.83 1.85 -0.80
N ILE A 162 -12.32 1.66 0.44
CA ILE A 162 -13.59 2.24 0.93
C ILE A 162 -13.55 3.77 0.86
N ILE A 163 -12.45 4.39 1.26
CA ILE A 163 -12.31 5.85 1.25
C ILE A 163 -12.38 6.37 -0.19
N ILE A 164 -11.75 5.68 -1.13
CA ILE A 164 -11.79 6.02 -2.56
C ILE A 164 -13.21 5.83 -3.13
N ALA A 165 -13.88 4.73 -2.78
CA ALA A 165 -15.25 4.47 -3.21
C ALA A 165 -16.27 5.50 -2.71
N ASN A 166 -16.01 6.16 -1.58
CA ASN A 166 -16.91 7.21 -1.09
C ASN A 166 -17.06 8.37 -2.06
N SER A 167 -16.03 8.67 -2.86
CA SER A 167 -16.04 9.73 -3.89
C SER A 167 -16.34 9.20 -5.30
N MET A 168 -16.76 7.95 -5.46
CA MET A 168 -17.19 7.38 -6.74
C MET A 168 -18.66 7.69 -7.05
N SER A 169 -18.92 7.93 -8.33
CA SER A 169 -20.27 7.93 -8.92
C SER A 169 -20.86 6.52 -8.92
N THR A 170 -22.17 6.42 -9.16
CA THR A 170 -22.85 5.12 -9.25
C THR A 170 -22.26 4.21 -10.33
N ASP A 171 -21.95 4.77 -11.51
CA ASP A 171 -21.38 4.01 -12.62
C ASP A 171 -19.98 3.47 -12.30
N GLU A 172 -19.16 4.29 -11.62
CA GLU A 172 -17.84 3.87 -11.16
C GLU A 172 -17.93 2.78 -10.07
N LEU A 173 -18.90 2.89 -9.15
CA LEU A 173 -19.15 1.85 -8.15
C LEU A 173 -19.60 0.53 -8.77
N LEU A 174 -20.39 0.56 -9.84
CA LEU A 174 -20.77 -0.63 -10.60
C LEU A 174 -19.55 -1.28 -11.26
N ALA A 175 -18.73 -0.50 -11.96
CA ALA A 175 -17.49 -0.99 -12.58
C ALA A 175 -16.50 -1.55 -11.55
N GLU A 176 -16.38 -0.88 -10.40
CA GLU A 176 -15.56 -1.33 -9.28
C GLU A 176 -16.06 -2.65 -8.69
N ASN A 177 -17.38 -2.81 -8.52
CA ASN A 177 -17.97 -4.06 -8.05
C ASN A 177 -17.64 -5.23 -9.00
N GLU A 178 -17.69 -5.03 -10.31
CA GLU A 178 -17.28 -6.05 -11.29
C GLU A 178 -15.79 -6.39 -11.18
N THR A 179 -14.94 -5.38 -10.94
CA THR A 179 -13.50 -5.60 -10.75
C THR A 179 -13.22 -6.42 -9.48
N VAL A 180 -13.91 -6.11 -8.38
CA VAL A 180 -13.79 -6.86 -7.11
C VAL A 180 -14.34 -8.28 -7.25
N LEU A 181 -15.42 -8.46 -8.01
CA LEU A 181 -15.95 -9.76 -8.34
C LEU A 181 -14.91 -10.64 -9.05
N GLN A 182 -14.26 -10.10 -10.08
CA GLN A 182 -13.18 -10.78 -10.79
C GLN A 182 -12.04 -11.18 -9.83
N PHE A 183 -11.60 -10.27 -8.96
CA PHE A 183 -10.59 -10.57 -7.94
C PHE A 183 -11.00 -11.74 -7.03
N LEU A 184 -12.25 -11.73 -6.55
CA LEU A 184 -12.78 -12.76 -5.64
C LEU A 184 -12.91 -14.14 -6.29
N THR A 185 -13.04 -14.24 -7.62
CA THR A 185 -13.03 -15.55 -8.30
C THR A 185 -11.71 -16.29 -8.12
N LEU A 186 -10.59 -15.56 -7.98
CA LEU A 186 -9.25 -16.10 -7.76
C LEU A 186 -8.87 -16.12 -6.27
N HIS A 187 -9.48 -15.25 -5.46
CA HIS A 187 -9.14 -15.05 -4.06
C HIS A 187 -10.33 -15.25 -3.12
N VAL A 188 -11.02 -16.40 -3.26
CA VAL A 188 -12.24 -16.73 -2.51
C VAL A 188 -12.10 -16.64 -0.98
N LYS A 189 -10.88 -16.77 -0.45
CA LYS A 189 -10.58 -16.72 1.00
C LYS A 189 -10.27 -15.30 1.53
N ASP A 190 -10.24 -14.28 0.68
CA ASP A 190 -9.92 -12.90 1.10
C ASP A 190 -11.14 -12.25 1.78
N SER A 191 -11.18 -12.33 3.11
CA SER A 191 -12.27 -11.78 3.92
C SER A 191 -12.38 -10.26 3.80
N SER A 192 -11.27 -9.56 3.53
CA SER A 192 -11.25 -8.11 3.40
C SER A 192 -11.85 -7.65 2.07
N ALA A 193 -11.59 -8.39 0.99
CA ALA A 193 -12.22 -8.19 -0.31
C ALA A 193 -13.74 -8.43 -0.25
N TRP A 194 -14.19 -9.50 0.43
CA TRP A 194 -15.62 -9.76 0.66
C TRP A 194 -16.30 -8.64 1.44
N HIS A 195 -15.64 -8.14 2.50
CA HIS A 195 -16.15 -7.01 3.26
C HIS A 195 -16.29 -5.75 2.40
N TYR A 196 -15.28 -5.45 1.58
CA TYR A 196 -15.33 -4.32 0.65
C TYR A 196 -16.46 -4.46 -0.38
N ARG A 197 -16.64 -5.65 -0.95
CA ARG A 197 -17.75 -5.91 -1.88
C ARG A 197 -19.11 -5.69 -1.24
N ARG A 198 -19.31 -6.15 0.00
CA ARG A 198 -20.56 -5.88 0.75
C ARG A 198 -20.80 -4.37 0.88
N TYR A 199 -19.75 -3.61 1.22
CA TYR A 199 -19.83 -2.16 1.30
C TYR A 199 -20.26 -1.54 -0.04
N LEU A 200 -19.71 -2.00 -1.18
CA LEU A 200 -20.13 -1.54 -2.52
C LEU A 200 -21.60 -1.84 -2.79
N LEU A 201 -22.05 -3.07 -2.52
CA LEU A 201 -23.44 -3.47 -2.73
C LEU A 201 -24.42 -2.68 -1.85
N GLN A 202 -24.02 -2.36 -0.62
CA GLN A 202 -24.81 -1.51 0.27
C GLN A 202 -24.90 -0.08 -0.28
N ARG A 203 -23.78 0.49 -0.74
CA ARG A 203 -23.74 1.81 -1.41
C ARG A 203 -24.60 1.86 -2.67
N LEU A 204 -24.69 0.76 -3.40
CA LEU A 204 -25.50 0.62 -4.61
C LEU A 204 -26.98 0.28 -4.31
N GLY A 205 -27.34 -0.05 -3.08
CA GLY A 205 -28.68 -0.52 -2.72
C GLY A 205 -29.01 -1.94 -3.21
N ARG A 206 -28.01 -2.72 -3.61
CA ARG A 206 -28.16 -4.03 -4.28
C ARG A 206 -27.82 -5.24 -3.39
N LEU A 207 -27.64 -5.01 -2.09
CA LEU A 207 -27.22 -6.06 -1.15
C LEU A 207 -28.18 -7.27 -1.11
N LYS A 208 -29.49 -7.04 -1.34
CA LYS A 208 -30.51 -8.10 -1.34
C LYS A 208 -30.54 -8.94 -2.62
N GLU A 209 -29.95 -8.43 -3.71
CA GLU A 209 -29.91 -9.10 -5.02
C GLU A 209 -28.69 -10.02 -5.16
N ASP A 210 -27.77 -9.98 -4.21
CA ASP A 210 -26.48 -10.67 -4.31
C ASP A 210 -26.61 -12.17 -4.08
N ARG A 211 -26.44 -12.94 -5.16
CA ARG A 211 -26.35 -14.41 -5.15
C ARG A 211 -24.95 -14.93 -5.47
N PHE A 212 -23.96 -14.05 -5.62
CA PHE A 212 -22.65 -14.44 -6.13
C PHE A 212 -21.91 -15.43 -5.22
N ALA A 213 -22.06 -15.29 -3.90
CA ALA A 213 -21.48 -16.23 -2.95
C ALA A 213 -22.07 -17.64 -3.11
N GLU A 214 -23.38 -17.74 -3.39
CA GLU A 214 -24.08 -19.01 -3.65
C GLU A 214 -23.63 -19.60 -5.00
N ASP A 215 -23.48 -18.78 -6.04
CA ASP A 215 -23.00 -19.22 -7.36
C ASP A 215 -21.57 -19.76 -7.33
N ILE A 216 -20.68 -19.12 -6.57
CA ILE A 216 -19.30 -19.59 -6.37
C ILE A 216 -19.31 -20.91 -5.58
N ALA A 217 -20.14 -21.02 -4.56
CA ALA A 217 -20.28 -22.25 -3.80
C ALA A 217 -20.71 -23.44 -4.65
N ASN A 218 -21.72 -23.20 -5.49
CA ASN A 218 -22.27 -24.20 -6.40
C ASN A 218 -21.25 -24.62 -7.46
N ARG A 219 -20.35 -23.72 -7.88
CA ARG A 219 -19.28 -24.03 -8.85
C ARG A 219 -18.11 -24.82 -8.25
N TYR A 220 -17.80 -24.65 -6.96
CA TYR A 220 -16.62 -25.27 -6.31
C TYR A 220 -16.96 -26.43 -5.37
N GLY A 221 -18.02 -27.19 -5.66
CA GLY A 221 -18.56 -28.27 -4.81
C GLY A 221 -17.53 -29.19 -4.12
N GLU A 222 -17.84 -29.54 -2.87
CA GLU A 222 -17.32 -30.66 -2.06
C GLU A 222 -15.82 -31.02 -2.16
N SER A 223 -14.92 -30.04 -2.18
CA SER A 223 -13.55 -30.28 -1.72
C SER A 223 -13.50 -30.05 -0.19
N GLN A 224 -13.12 -31.07 0.57
CA GLN A 224 -13.16 -31.11 2.04
C GLN A 224 -12.34 -30.01 2.74
N SER A 225 -11.56 -29.21 2.01
CA SER A 225 -10.88 -28.00 2.50
C SER A 225 -11.68 -26.70 2.28
N THR A 226 -12.53 -26.64 1.25
CA THR A 226 -13.34 -25.47 0.87
C THR A 226 -14.71 -25.47 1.53
N GLU A 227 -15.25 -26.63 1.90
CA GLU A 227 -16.56 -26.74 2.55
C GLU A 227 -16.61 -26.06 3.93
N ALA A 228 -15.58 -26.23 4.78
CA ALA A 228 -15.51 -25.57 6.09
C ALA A 228 -15.39 -24.03 5.96
N HIS A 229 -14.66 -23.56 4.94
CA HIS A 229 -14.52 -22.13 4.63
C HIS A 229 -15.80 -21.55 4.02
N PHE A 230 -16.47 -22.30 3.16
CA PHE A 230 -17.77 -21.94 2.61
C PHE A 230 -18.82 -21.86 3.71
N LYS A 231 -18.87 -22.86 4.60
CA LYS A 231 -19.73 -22.83 5.81
C LYS A 231 -19.41 -21.63 6.69
N ALA A 232 -18.15 -21.22 6.83
CA ALA A 232 -17.77 -20.01 7.58
C ALA A 232 -18.22 -18.71 6.89
N ILE A 233 -18.11 -18.61 5.56
CA ILE A 233 -18.62 -17.46 4.79
C ILE A 233 -20.16 -17.40 4.87
N VAL A 234 -20.84 -18.54 4.72
CA VAL A 234 -22.31 -18.63 4.83
C VAL A 234 -22.78 -18.35 6.26
N GLN A 235 -22.10 -18.87 7.28
CA GLN A 235 -22.41 -18.58 8.68
C GLN A 235 -22.16 -17.11 9.01
N TYR A 236 -21.08 -16.51 8.52
CA TYR A 236 -20.83 -15.06 8.67
C TYR A 236 -21.90 -14.24 7.94
N GLN A 237 -22.31 -14.63 6.74
CA GLN A 237 -23.40 -14.00 6.01
C GLN A 237 -24.76 -14.15 6.73
N ALA A 238 -25.01 -15.27 7.39
CA ALA A 238 -26.22 -15.51 8.19
C ALA A 238 -26.25 -14.68 9.48
N LEU A 239 -25.11 -14.56 10.18
CA LEU A 239 -24.94 -13.71 11.37
C LEU A 239 -25.11 -12.22 11.04
N MET A 240 -24.83 -11.80 9.80
CA MET A 240 -24.92 -10.41 9.33
C MET A 240 -26.26 -10.08 8.63
N ARG A 241 -27.23 -10.99 8.66
CA ARG A 241 -28.65 -10.78 8.22
C ARG A 241 -29.57 -10.41 9.40
N THR A 242 -29.09 -10.52 10.64
CA THR A 242 -29.78 -10.08 11.85
C THR A 242 -29.21 -8.74 12.30
N ASP A 243 -29.66 -7.65 11.66
CA ASP A 243 -29.71 -6.27 12.16
C ASP A 243 -30.50 -5.42 11.14
#